data_AF-A0A1F8JLI0-F1
#
_entry.id   AF-A0A1F8JLI0-F1
#
_cell.length_a   1.000
_cell.length_b   1.000
_cell.length_c   1.000
_cell.angle_alpha   90.00
_cell.angle_beta   90.00
_cell.angle_gamma   90.00
#
_symmetry.space_group_name_H-M   'P 1'
#
loop_
_entity.id
_entity.type
_entity.pdbx_description
1 polymer ?
#
loop_
_entity_poly.entity_id
_entity_poly.type
_entity_poly.pdbx_seq_one_letter_code
_entity_poly.pdbx_strand_id
1 'polypeptide(L)'
;MFPGFLLFLLIVLGSCSSSMNPFHQEGSYEKSVALRELSNEIDEIKASLEHLHIEISALEDRIQGQESELVTLQQGTRSPSQPSSEIVSLEKRLDALKETHGKTLLDLKALTAHAQKTSSSLAAYRDKIEELEQRLEGQDRRLFEVGKVKETLTSLTTALKNPSNGLSYTLYKVQGGETLGKIAKEHRTTVRAIKELNHLSGNQIYAGQELKLPN
;
A
#
# COMPACT_ATOMS: atom_id res chain seq x y z
N MET A 1 -43.57 40.06 -17.58
CA MET A 1 -44.30 39.07 -16.75
C MET A 1 -45.60 39.74 -16.33
N PHE A 2 -46.69 38.98 -16.41
CA PHE A 2 -48.10 39.39 -16.43
C PHE A 2 -48.57 40.21 -15.20
N PRO A 3 -49.78 40.80 -15.25
CA PRO A 3 -50.23 42.07 -14.71
C PRO A 3 -51.05 41.87 -13.43
N GLY A 4 -51.43 42.95 -12.76
CA GLY A 4 -52.25 42.82 -11.57
C GLY A 4 -52.50 44.12 -10.86
N PHE A 5 -53.12 45.09 -11.53
CA PHE A 5 -53.96 46.07 -10.82
C PHE A 5 -55.24 46.27 -11.62
N LEU A 6 -56.04 45.23 -11.47
CA LEU A 6 -57.43 45.06 -11.82
C LEU A 6 -58.25 46.16 -11.11
N LEU A 7 -58.94 46.97 -11.90
CA LEU A 7 -60.40 47.08 -11.81
C LEU A 7 -60.96 47.31 -10.39
N PHE A 8 -60.89 48.55 -9.88
CA PHE A 8 -61.63 48.93 -8.66
C PHE A 8 -62.42 50.25 -8.78
N LEU A 9 -62.71 50.73 -10.00
CA LEU A 9 -63.40 52.01 -10.20
C LEU A 9 -64.86 51.89 -10.70
N LEU A 10 -65.58 50.79 -10.46
CA LEU A 10 -66.93 50.67 -11.05
C LEU A 10 -68.02 49.91 -10.30
N ILE A 11 -67.92 49.66 -8.99
CA ILE A 11 -69.03 48.99 -8.27
C ILE A 11 -69.19 49.54 -6.85
N VAL A 12 -69.88 50.68 -6.72
CA VAL A 12 -70.88 50.90 -5.65
C VAL A 12 -72.04 51.69 -6.26
N LEU A 13 -73.00 50.92 -6.79
CA LEU A 13 -74.38 51.32 -7.09
C LEU A 13 -74.99 51.96 -5.82
N GLY A 14 -75.76 53.05 -5.89
CA GLY A 14 -77.07 53.03 -6.53
C GLY A 14 -78.04 52.17 -5.72
N SER A 15 -78.72 52.75 -4.72
CA SER A 15 -79.86 52.14 -4.02
C SER A 15 -80.74 53.17 -3.29
N CYS A 16 -82.05 52.98 -3.47
CA CYS A 16 -83.23 53.55 -2.78
C CYS A 16 -83.55 55.03 -3.01
N SER A 17 -84.61 55.44 -3.73
CA SER A 17 -86.06 55.12 -3.73
C SER A 17 -86.89 55.90 -2.71
N SER A 18 -87.83 56.68 -3.27
CA SER A 18 -89.23 56.91 -2.82
C SER A 18 -89.61 58.26 -2.19
N SER A 19 -90.58 58.90 -2.87
CA SER A 19 -91.77 59.58 -2.33
C SER A 19 -91.83 61.11 -2.35
N MET A 20 -92.47 61.63 -3.41
CA MET A 20 -93.39 62.79 -3.49
C MET A 20 -93.21 63.97 -2.50
N ASN A 21 -92.60 65.05 -3.02
CA ASN A 21 -92.97 66.49 -3.06
C ASN A 21 -93.73 67.19 -1.91
N PRO A 22 -93.62 68.55 -1.78
CA PRO A 22 -92.51 69.44 -2.18
C PRO A 22 -92.25 70.55 -1.13
N PHE A 23 -91.02 70.73 -0.65
CA PHE A 23 -90.59 72.03 -0.11
C PHE A 23 -89.06 72.17 -0.21
N HIS A 24 -88.64 73.41 -0.42
CA HIS A 24 -87.34 73.86 -0.88
C HIS A 24 -86.16 73.56 0.08
N GLN A 25 -84.95 73.49 -0.51
CA GLN A 25 -83.71 74.12 0.00
C GLN A 25 -82.63 73.32 0.76
N GLU A 26 -82.67 71.99 0.91
CA GLU A 26 -81.57 71.27 1.62
C GLU A 26 -80.46 70.68 0.72
N GLY A 27 -80.77 70.18 -0.48
CA GLY A 27 -79.79 69.49 -1.33
C GLY A 27 -78.73 70.37 -2.03
N SER A 28 -78.83 71.70 -1.95
CA SER A 28 -77.87 72.63 -2.59
C SER A 28 -76.70 73.02 -1.68
N TYR A 29 -76.90 73.00 -0.36
CA TYR A 29 -75.86 73.34 0.61
C TYR A 29 -74.97 72.12 0.93
N GLU A 30 -75.55 70.93 1.00
CA GLU A 30 -74.78 69.70 1.23
C GLU A 30 -73.84 69.38 0.06
N LYS A 31 -74.29 69.60 -1.19
CA LYS A 31 -73.44 69.50 -2.39
C LYS A 31 -72.34 70.55 -2.42
N SER A 32 -72.59 71.78 -1.95
CA SER A 32 -71.56 72.83 -1.97
C SER A 32 -70.50 72.62 -0.89
N VAL A 33 -70.87 72.05 0.26
CA VAL A 33 -69.93 71.63 1.30
C VAL A 33 -69.07 70.46 0.81
N ALA A 34 -69.68 69.43 0.22
CA ALA A 34 -68.95 68.30 -0.36
C ALA A 34 -68.00 68.71 -1.49
N LEU A 35 -68.39 69.66 -2.35
CA LEU A 35 -67.52 70.21 -3.40
C LEU A 35 -66.33 70.99 -2.83
N ARG A 36 -66.52 71.67 -1.70
CA ARG A 36 -65.46 72.43 -1.03
C ARG A 36 -64.48 71.50 -0.31
N GLU A 37 -64.97 70.41 0.27
CA GLU A 37 -64.15 69.37 0.87
C GLU A 37 -63.32 68.64 -0.20
N LEU A 38 -63.95 68.27 -1.33
CA LEU A 38 -63.25 67.70 -2.47
C LEU A 38 -62.20 68.67 -3.06
N SER A 39 -62.50 69.98 -3.10
CA SER A 39 -61.53 70.99 -3.56
C SER A 39 -60.32 71.09 -2.63
N ASN A 40 -60.53 71.01 -1.30
CA ASN A 40 -59.45 71.02 -0.34
C ASN A 40 -58.58 69.76 -0.46
N GLU A 41 -59.19 68.58 -0.62
CA GLU A 41 -58.46 67.33 -0.86
C GLU A 41 -57.65 67.41 -2.16
N ILE A 42 -58.19 68.03 -3.21
CA ILE A 42 -57.46 68.26 -4.47
C ILE A 42 -56.26 69.19 -4.26
N ASP A 43 -56.42 70.26 -3.49
CA ASP A 43 -55.33 71.20 -3.20
C ASP A 43 -54.23 70.55 -2.32
N GLU A 44 -54.60 69.71 -1.36
CA GLU A 44 -53.66 68.93 -0.55
C GLU A 44 -52.91 67.89 -1.39
N ILE A 45 -53.61 67.15 -2.26
CA ILE A 45 -52.98 66.19 -3.19
C ILE A 45 -52.03 66.93 -4.13
N LYS A 46 -52.41 68.10 -4.62
CA LYS A 46 -51.56 68.92 -5.49
C LYS A 46 -50.29 69.37 -4.77
N ALA A 47 -50.40 69.85 -3.53
CA ALA A 47 -49.23 70.22 -2.73
C ALA A 47 -48.30 69.02 -2.47
N SER A 48 -48.87 67.84 -2.19
CA SER A 48 -48.09 66.61 -2.02
C SER A 48 -47.40 66.17 -3.32
N LEU A 49 -48.04 66.36 -4.49
CA LEU A 49 -47.44 66.06 -5.78
C LEU A 49 -46.26 66.98 -6.09
N GLU A 50 -46.40 68.29 -5.81
CA GLU A 50 -45.30 69.25 -5.99
C GLU A 50 -44.11 68.93 -5.08
N HIS A 51 -44.36 68.54 -3.82
CA HIS A 51 -43.30 68.10 -2.91
C HIS A 51 -42.57 66.86 -3.46
N LEU A 52 -43.33 65.83 -3.88
CA LEU A 52 -42.75 64.62 -4.45
C LEU A 52 -41.97 64.90 -5.74
N HIS A 53 -42.41 65.86 -6.56
CA HIS A 53 -41.70 66.26 -7.76
C HIS A 53 -40.32 66.86 -7.44
N ILE A 54 -40.24 67.72 -6.42
CA ILE A 54 -38.98 68.29 -5.94
C ILE A 54 -38.04 67.19 -5.42
N GLU A 55 -38.58 66.23 -4.65
CA GLU A 55 -37.79 65.14 -4.10
C GLU A 55 -37.22 64.23 -5.21
N ILE A 56 -38.01 63.93 -6.24
CA ILE A 56 -37.55 63.18 -7.42
C ILE A 56 -36.43 63.94 -8.14
N SER A 57 -36.60 65.23 -8.41
CA SER A 57 -35.57 66.04 -9.07
C SER A 57 -34.27 66.09 -8.27
N ALA A 58 -34.32 66.21 -6.95
CA ALA A 58 -33.14 66.17 -6.10
C ALA A 58 -32.44 64.79 -6.10
N LEU A 59 -33.22 63.70 -6.21
CA LEU A 59 -32.66 62.36 -6.36
C LEU A 59 -32.02 62.14 -7.73
N GLU A 60 -32.62 62.66 -8.80
CA GLU A 60 -32.06 62.64 -10.16
C GLU A 60 -30.71 63.37 -10.22
N ASP A 61 -30.61 64.57 -9.63
CA ASP A 61 -29.34 65.32 -9.55
C ASP A 61 -28.26 64.53 -8.77
N ARG A 62 -28.64 63.85 -7.68
CA ARG A 62 -27.72 63.00 -6.91
C ARG A 62 -27.24 61.80 -7.71
N ILE A 63 -28.13 61.13 -8.44
CA ILE A 63 -27.78 60.00 -9.31
C ILE A 63 -26.83 60.47 -10.40
N GLN A 64 -27.12 61.59 -11.07
CA GLN A 64 -26.26 62.15 -12.10
C GLN A 64 -24.87 62.53 -11.57
N GLY A 65 -24.81 63.07 -10.35
CA GLY A 65 -23.56 63.31 -9.62
C GLY A 65 -22.76 62.02 -9.41
N GLN A 66 -23.40 60.98 -8.88
CA GLN A 66 -22.76 59.67 -8.67
C GLN A 66 -22.31 59.00 -9.98
N GLU A 67 -23.08 59.15 -11.07
CA GLU A 67 -22.69 58.66 -12.38
C GLU A 67 -21.45 59.37 -12.92
N SER A 68 -21.37 60.69 -12.74
CA SER A 68 -20.19 61.46 -13.13
C SER A 68 -18.94 61.07 -12.33
N GLU A 69 -19.11 60.79 -11.03
CA GLU A 69 -18.05 60.28 -10.16
C GLU A 69 -17.61 58.86 -10.56
N LEU A 70 -18.56 57.98 -10.89
CA LEU A 70 -18.25 56.66 -11.43
C LEU A 70 -17.51 56.74 -12.77
N VAL A 71 -17.89 57.67 -13.66
CA VAL A 71 -17.22 57.86 -14.94
C VAL A 71 -15.79 58.38 -14.74
N THR A 72 -15.57 59.32 -13.82
CA THR A 72 -14.23 59.83 -13.51
C THR A 72 -13.33 58.77 -12.86
N LEU A 73 -13.86 57.99 -11.92
CA LEU A 73 -13.16 56.83 -11.36
C LEU A 73 -12.85 55.78 -12.43
N GLN A 74 -13.81 55.48 -13.31
CA GLN A 74 -13.61 54.56 -14.43
C GLN A 74 -12.55 55.08 -15.39
N GLN A 75 -12.55 56.37 -15.73
CA GLN A 75 -11.52 57.01 -16.57
C GLN A 75 -10.15 56.96 -15.91
N GLY A 76 -10.06 57.15 -14.58
CA GLY A 76 -8.84 56.94 -13.80
C GLY A 76 -8.34 55.49 -13.83
N THR A 77 -9.24 54.51 -13.90
CA THR A 77 -8.91 53.08 -14.05
C THR A 77 -8.80 52.60 -15.51
N ARG A 78 -9.03 53.48 -16.50
CA ARG A 78 -9.07 53.12 -17.94
C ARG A 78 -7.76 53.35 -18.69
N SER A 79 -6.68 53.76 -18.02
CA SER A 79 -5.38 53.41 -18.56
C SER A 79 -5.21 51.90 -18.39
N PRO A 80 -4.89 51.13 -19.44
CA PRO A 80 -4.35 49.79 -19.27
C PRO A 80 -2.95 49.96 -18.65
N SER A 81 -2.88 50.29 -17.37
CA SER A 81 -1.64 50.12 -16.63
C SER A 81 -1.39 48.63 -16.68
N GLN A 82 -0.41 48.22 -17.48
CA GLN A 82 0.16 46.88 -17.46
C GLN A 82 0.20 46.39 -16.01
N PRO A 83 -0.13 45.11 -15.73
CA PRO A 83 0.02 44.57 -14.39
C PRO A 83 1.38 45.03 -13.86
N SER A 84 1.39 45.70 -12.70
CA SER A 84 2.60 46.29 -12.10
C SER A 84 3.75 45.32 -12.29
N SER A 85 4.91 45.76 -12.80
CA SER A 85 6.01 44.89 -13.24
C SER A 85 6.36 43.75 -12.26
N GLU A 86 6.13 43.97 -10.96
CA GLU A 86 6.18 42.96 -9.90
C GLU A 86 5.25 41.77 -10.12
N ILE A 87 3.96 41.98 -10.46
CA ILE A 87 2.97 40.93 -10.73
C ILE A 87 3.43 40.03 -11.88
N VAL A 88 3.88 40.62 -13.00
CA VAL A 88 4.40 39.85 -14.15
C VAL A 88 5.64 39.03 -13.77
N SER A 89 6.53 39.61 -12.94
CA SER A 89 7.71 38.90 -12.47
C SER A 89 7.37 37.74 -11.52
N LEU A 90 6.33 37.91 -10.69
CA LEU A 90 5.83 36.88 -9.78
C LEU A 90 5.13 35.76 -10.53
N GLU A 91 4.33 36.06 -11.54
CA GLU A 91 3.70 35.07 -12.43
C GLU A 91 4.76 34.22 -13.14
N LYS A 92 5.78 34.85 -13.72
CA LYS A 92 6.90 34.13 -14.36
C LYS A 92 7.65 33.23 -13.38
N ARG A 93 7.85 33.69 -12.13
CA ARG A 93 8.44 32.86 -11.07
C ARG A 93 7.54 31.70 -10.68
N LEU A 94 6.23 31.92 -10.60
CA LEU A 94 5.24 30.89 -10.27
C LEU A 94 5.23 29.78 -11.33
N ASP A 95 5.29 30.13 -12.61
CA ASP A 95 5.31 29.15 -13.69
C ASP A 95 6.62 28.34 -13.71
N ALA A 96 7.77 29.00 -13.52
CA ALA A 96 9.05 28.31 -13.33
C ALA A 96 9.02 27.38 -12.11
N LEU A 97 8.38 27.80 -11.01
CA LEU A 97 8.24 26.98 -9.81
C LEU A 97 7.34 25.76 -10.05
N LYS A 98 6.24 25.91 -10.80
CA LYS A 98 5.37 24.79 -11.18
C LYS A 98 6.10 23.78 -12.06
N GLU A 99 6.87 24.26 -13.03
CA GLU A 99 7.66 23.40 -13.92
C GLU A 99 8.72 22.62 -13.15
N THR A 100 9.50 23.30 -12.31
CA THR A 100 10.50 22.65 -11.45
C THR A 100 9.85 21.65 -10.49
N HIS A 101 8.72 22.00 -9.88
CA HIS A 101 7.97 21.07 -9.04
C HIS A 101 7.54 19.82 -9.81
N GLY A 102 6.97 19.98 -11.00
CA GLY A 102 6.58 18.86 -11.87
C GLY A 102 7.75 17.93 -12.19
N LYS A 103 8.92 18.49 -12.52
CA LYS A 103 10.15 17.72 -12.76
C LYS A 103 10.61 16.96 -11.50
N THR A 104 10.65 17.62 -10.34
CA THR A 104 11.03 16.96 -9.08
C THR A 104 10.11 15.82 -8.70
N LEU A 105 8.81 15.93 -9.01
CA LEU A 105 7.81 14.89 -8.74
C LEU A 105 8.04 13.67 -9.64
N LEU A 106 8.42 13.89 -10.91
CA LEU A 106 8.82 12.81 -11.82
C LEU A 106 10.11 12.13 -11.36
N ASP A 107 11.12 12.89 -10.97
CA ASP A 107 12.38 12.34 -10.46
C ASP A 107 12.16 11.52 -9.19
N LEU A 108 11.31 11.98 -8.27
CA LEU A 108 10.93 11.24 -7.06
C LEU A 108 10.19 9.93 -7.40
N LYS A 109 9.30 9.92 -8.40
CA LYS A 109 8.64 8.69 -8.87
C LYS A 109 9.63 7.70 -9.47
N ALA A 110 10.58 8.17 -10.28
CA ALA A 110 11.62 7.33 -10.84
C ALA A 110 12.53 6.76 -9.74
N LEU A 111 12.90 7.58 -8.76
CA LEU A 111 13.74 7.17 -7.63
C LEU A 111 13.04 6.13 -6.75
N THR A 112 11.75 6.33 -6.46
CA THR A 112 10.95 5.36 -5.68
C THR A 112 10.77 4.04 -6.42
N ALA A 113 10.51 4.06 -7.73
CA ALA A 113 10.45 2.85 -8.54
C ALA A 113 11.81 2.12 -8.56
N HIS A 114 12.91 2.85 -8.68
CA HIS A 114 14.26 2.28 -8.60
C HIS A 114 14.51 1.66 -7.22
N ALA A 115 14.16 2.35 -6.12
CA ALA A 115 14.31 1.85 -4.76
C ALA A 115 13.45 0.60 -4.49
N GLN A 116 12.25 0.53 -5.05
CA GLN A 116 11.42 -0.68 -4.99
C GLN A 116 12.07 -1.84 -5.73
N LYS A 117 12.61 -1.60 -6.93
CA LYS A 117 13.30 -2.62 -7.72
C LYS A 117 14.55 -3.14 -6.98
N THR A 118 15.36 -2.25 -6.40
CA THR A 118 16.54 -2.66 -5.63
C THR A 118 16.15 -3.45 -4.37
N SER A 119 15.08 -3.05 -3.67
CA SER A 119 14.54 -3.79 -2.53
C SER A 119 14.11 -5.22 -2.92
N SER A 120 13.40 -5.38 -4.04
CA SER A 120 13.00 -6.70 -4.55
C SER A 120 14.20 -7.56 -4.95
N SER A 121 15.22 -6.98 -5.59
CA SER A 121 16.46 -7.71 -5.89
C SER A 121 17.21 -8.13 -4.63
N LEU A 122 17.27 -7.28 -3.60
CA LEU A 122 17.87 -7.61 -2.31
C LEU A 122 17.14 -8.75 -1.61
N ALA A 123 15.80 -8.75 -1.65
CA ALA A 123 15.00 -9.86 -1.13
C ALA A 123 15.33 -11.18 -1.85
N ALA A 124 15.40 -11.17 -3.19
CA ALA A 124 15.77 -12.35 -3.96
C ALA A 124 17.19 -12.86 -3.63
N TYR A 125 18.15 -11.96 -3.41
CA TYR A 125 19.51 -12.36 -2.99
C TYR A 125 19.52 -12.94 -1.57
N ARG A 126 18.71 -12.39 -0.66
CA ARG A 126 18.56 -12.92 0.71
C ARG A 126 18.04 -14.35 0.68
N ASP A 127 16.98 -14.62 -0.09
CA ASP A 127 16.43 -15.96 -0.24
C ASP A 127 17.46 -16.93 -0.84
N LYS A 128 18.28 -16.44 -1.78
CA LYS A 128 19.34 -17.27 -2.37
C LYS A 128 20.45 -17.61 -1.38
N ILE A 129 20.81 -16.69 -0.49
CA ILE A 129 21.78 -16.94 0.58
C ILE A 129 21.24 -18.01 1.52
N GLU A 130 19.97 -17.91 1.93
CA GLU A 130 19.33 -18.89 2.81
C GLU A 130 19.30 -20.30 2.18
N GLU A 131 18.98 -20.41 0.88
CA GLU A 131 19.07 -21.69 0.15
C GLU A 131 20.50 -22.26 0.16
N LEU A 132 21.51 -21.41 -0.03
CA LEU A 132 22.91 -21.84 -0.04
C LEU A 132 23.37 -22.30 1.34
N GLU A 133 22.96 -21.61 2.40
CA GLU A 133 23.24 -21.99 3.79
C GLU A 133 22.65 -23.36 4.12
N GLN A 134 21.38 -23.59 3.79
CA GLN A 134 20.73 -24.91 3.98
C GLN A 134 21.44 -26.03 3.21
N ARG A 135 21.93 -25.73 1.99
CA ARG A 135 22.69 -26.69 1.19
C ARG A 135 24.04 -27.03 1.80
N LEU A 136 24.75 -26.04 2.35
CA LEU A 136 26.02 -26.24 3.05
C LEU A 136 25.83 -27.13 4.29
N GLU A 137 24.81 -26.85 5.10
CA GLU A 137 24.47 -27.71 6.25
C GLU A 137 24.19 -29.16 5.81
N GLY A 138 23.47 -29.33 4.70
CA GLY A 138 23.22 -30.64 4.12
C GLY A 138 24.50 -31.35 3.66
N GLN A 139 25.48 -30.62 3.13
CA GLN A 139 26.78 -31.16 2.75
C GLN A 139 27.61 -31.56 3.97
N ASP A 140 27.62 -30.76 5.04
CA ASP A 140 28.33 -31.07 6.28
C ASP A 140 27.81 -32.37 6.92
N ARG A 141 26.49 -32.56 6.94
CA ARG A 141 25.88 -33.82 7.39
C ARG A 141 26.34 -35.01 6.54
N ARG A 142 26.42 -34.86 5.22
CA ARG A 142 26.91 -35.93 4.32
C ARG A 142 28.38 -36.23 4.55
N LEU A 143 29.22 -35.20 4.72
CA LEU A 143 30.65 -35.36 5.01
C LEU A 143 30.86 -36.11 6.33
N PHE A 144 30.04 -35.82 7.34
CA PHE A 144 30.06 -36.55 8.61
C PHE A 144 29.77 -38.05 8.43
N GLU A 145 28.72 -38.40 7.67
CA GLU A 145 28.40 -39.80 7.39
C GLU A 145 29.49 -40.51 6.57
N VAL A 146 30.11 -39.81 5.60
CA VAL A 146 31.27 -40.35 4.86
C VAL A 146 32.46 -40.59 5.80
N GLY A 147 32.67 -39.72 6.78
CA GLY A 147 33.67 -39.90 7.84
C GLY A 147 33.46 -41.20 8.62
N LYS A 148 32.23 -41.47 9.08
CA LYS A 148 31.88 -42.73 9.75
C LYS A 148 32.13 -43.94 8.86
N VAL A 149 31.72 -43.87 7.59
CA VAL A 149 31.95 -44.97 6.63
C VAL A 149 33.45 -45.24 6.52
N LYS A 150 34.29 -44.21 6.42
CA LYS A 150 35.75 -44.36 6.40
C LYS A 150 36.30 -45.04 7.66
N GLU A 151 35.80 -44.69 8.84
CA GLU A 151 36.20 -45.33 10.11
C GLU A 151 35.83 -46.82 10.13
N THR A 152 34.60 -47.16 9.72
CA THR A 152 34.16 -48.56 9.65
C THR A 152 34.98 -49.36 8.63
N LEU A 153 35.29 -48.79 7.47
CA LEU A 153 36.12 -49.41 6.45
C LEU A 153 37.55 -49.63 6.93
N THR A 154 38.11 -48.68 7.70
CA THR A 154 39.44 -48.80 8.31
C THR A 154 39.47 -49.91 9.36
N SER A 155 38.42 -50.02 10.17
CA SER A 155 38.26 -51.08 11.17
C SER A 155 38.14 -52.45 10.52
N LEU A 156 37.31 -52.57 9.48
CA LEU A 156 37.17 -53.80 8.69
C LEU A 156 38.49 -54.20 8.02
N THR A 157 39.20 -53.24 7.43
CA THR A 157 40.51 -53.49 6.80
C THR A 157 41.52 -53.99 7.84
N THR A 158 41.54 -53.40 9.04
CA THR A 158 42.40 -53.86 10.14
C THR A 158 42.06 -55.28 10.58
N ALA A 159 40.77 -55.60 10.71
CA ALA A 159 40.28 -56.93 11.06
C ALA A 159 40.59 -57.99 9.98
N LEU A 160 40.59 -57.60 8.70
CA LEU A 160 40.97 -58.49 7.59
C LEU A 160 42.49 -58.68 7.47
N LYS A 161 43.29 -57.66 7.83
CA LYS A 161 44.76 -57.73 7.76
C LYS A 161 45.37 -58.55 8.89
N ASN A 162 44.76 -58.48 10.07
CA ASN A 162 45.02 -59.42 11.16
C ASN A 162 43.78 -60.31 11.29
N PRO A 163 43.63 -61.36 10.46
CA PRO A 163 42.77 -62.44 10.86
C PRO A 163 43.44 -62.97 12.12
N SER A 164 42.92 -62.57 13.28
CA SER A 164 43.20 -63.24 14.52
C SER A 164 42.57 -64.61 14.36
N ASN A 165 43.28 -65.46 13.62
CA ASN A 165 43.32 -66.88 13.80
C ASN A 165 43.89 -67.09 15.21
N GLY A 166 43.08 -66.73 16.21
CA GLY A 166 42.97 -67.54 17.40
C GLY A 166 42.39 -68.89 16.96
N LEU A 167 43.14 -69.62 16.14
CA LEU A 167 43.03 -71.06 16.05
C LEU A 167 43.44 -71.49 17.45
N SER A 168 42.45 -71.56 18.33
CA SER A 168 42.61 -72.19 19.62
C SER A 168 43.15 -73.58 19.30
N TYR A 169 44.35 -73.88 19.76
CA TYR A 169 45.00 -75.14 19.49
C TYR A 169 45.31 -75.83 20.80
N THR A 170 45.17 -77.15 20.80
CA THR A 170 45.60 -78.01 21.89
C THR A 170 46.98 -78.55 21.55
N LEU A 171 47.91 -78.52 22.51
CA LEU A 171 49.21 -79.17 22.36
C LEU A 171 49.06 -80.67 22.61
N TYR A 172 49.47 -81.49 21.64
CA TYR A 172 49.46 -82.94 21.69
C TYR A 172 50.87 -83.49 21.53
N LYS A 173 51.27 -84.43 22.40
CA LYS A 173 52.56 -85.08 22.32
C LYS A 173 52.43 -86.44 21.62
N VAL A 174 53.07 -86.58 20.47
CA VAL A 174 53.02 -87.77 19.63
C VAL A 174 53.56 -88.98 20.40
N GLN A 175 52.81 -90.07 20.40
CA GLN A 175 53.19 -91.34 20.98
C GLN A 175 53.85 -92.26 19.93
N GLY A 176 54.63 -93.25 20.40
CA GLY A 176 55.31 -94.19 19.52
C GLY A 176 54.35 -95.00 18.66
N GLY A 177 54.53 -94.97 17.33
CA GLY A 177 53.70 -95.72 16.39
C GLY A 177 52.45 -95.00 15.88
N GLU A 178 52.27 -93.73 16.25
CA GLU A 178 51.22 -92.88 15.70
C GLU A 178 51.58 -92.32 14.33
N THR A 179 50.53 -91.95 13.58
CA THR A 179 50.67 -91.24 12.30
C THR A 179 49.75 -90.03 12.32
N LEU A 180 50.07 -88.99 11.53
CA LEU A 180 49.21 -87.81 11.42
C LEU A 180 47.75 -88.17 11.07
N GLY A 181 47.53 -89.23 10.29
CA GLY A 181 46.19 -89.68 9.95
C GLY A 181 45.40 -90.24 11.13
N LYS A 182 46.07 -90.99 12.03
CA LYS A 182 45.44 -91.50 13.26
C LYS A 182 45.10 -90.35 14.21
N ILE A 183 46.07 -89.47 14.46
CA ILE A 183 45.91 -88.29 15.33
C ILE A 183 44.79 -87.39 14.79
N ALA A 184 44.78 -87.10 13.49
CA ALA A 184 43.74 -86.28 12.87
C ALA A 184 42.34 -86.88 13.08
N LYS A 185 42.19 -88.20 12.90
CA LYS A 185 40.91 -88.89 13.07
C LYS A 185 40.43 -88.87 14.53
N GLU A 186 41.34 -89.10 15.48
CA GLU A 186 41.03 -89.12 16.91
C GLU A 186 40.63 -87.74 17.43
N HIS A 187 41.35 -86.70 17.00
CA HIS A 187 41.08 -85.31 17.38
C HIS A 187 40.09 -84.60 16.44
N ARG A 188 39.34 -85.35 15.61
CA ARG A 188 38.29 -84.84 14.71
C ARG A 188 38.74 -83.67 13.82
N THR A 189 39.99 -83.70 13.39
CA THR A 189 40.59 -82.70 12.50
C THR A 189 41.10 -83.36 11.22
N THR A 190 41.81 -82.60 10.37
CA THR A 190 42.40 -83.11 9.14
C THR A 190 43.92 -83.07 9.21
N VAL A 191 44.57 -84.01 8.52
CA VAL A 191 46.03 -84.02 8.36
C VAL A 191 46.50 -82.68 7.79
N ARG A 192 45.76 -82.11 6.83
CA ARG A 192 46.06 -80.80 6.25
C ARG A 192 46.07 -79.69 7.29
N ALA A 193 45.04 -79.62 8.14
CA ALA A 193 44.95 -78.59 9.18
C ALA A 193 46.07 -78.72 10.22
N ILE A 194 46.40 -79.94 10.66
CA ILE A 194 47.55 -80.18 11.56
C ILE A 194 48.86 -79.73 10.90
N LYS A 195 49.07 -80.08 9.63
CA LYS A 195 50.29 -79.71 8.89
C LYS A 195 50.42 -78.21 8.72
N GLU A 196 49.35 -77.53 8.33
CA GLU A 196 49.32 -76.08 8.15
C GLU A 196 49.61 -75.36 9.48
N LEU A 197 49.02 -75.84 10.58
CA LEU A 197 49.18 -75.24 11.91
C LEU A 197 50.59 -75.47 12.53
N ASN A 198 51.27 -76.56 12.16
CA ASN A 198 52.61 -76.91 12.66
C ASN A 198 53.73 -76.68 11.63
N HIS A 199 53.42 -76.07 10.48
CA HIS A 199 54.36 -75.86 9.38
C HIS A 199 55.09 -77.14 8.90
N LEU A 200 54.39 -78.28 8.87
CA LEU A 200 54.95 -79.56 8.44
C LEU A 200 54.88 -79.70 6.90
N SER A 201 56.03 -79.93 6.26
CA SER A 201 56.09 -80.17 4.80
C SER A 201 55.61 -81.58 4.42
N GLY A 202 55.89 -82.59 5.24
CA GLY A 202 55.56 -84.00 5.00
C GLY A 202 54.56 -84.59 6.00
N ASN A 203 54.36 -85.91 5.92
CA ASN A 203 53.53 -86.66 6.87
C ASN A 203 54.34 -87.33 8.00
N GLN A 204 55.64 -87.05 8.04
CA GLN A 204 56.57 -87.65 8.99
C GLN A 204 56.49 -86.92 10.33
N ILE A 205 56.28 -87.70 11.38
CA ILE A 205 56.24 -87.24 12.78
C ILE A 205 57.04 -88.21 13.64
N TYR A 206 57.55 -87.72 14.76
CA TYR A 206 58.40 -88.50 15.66
C TYR A 206 57.73 -88.67 17.02
N ALA A 207 57.96 -89.81 17.66
CA ALA A 207 57.56 -90.01 19.05
C ALA A 207 58.17 -88.93 19.95
N GLY A 208 57.35 -88.33 20.81
CA GLY A 208 57.72 -87.23 21.69
C GLY A 208 57.61 -85.83 21.07
N GLN A 209 57.33 -85.71 19.77
CA GLN A 209 57.11 -84.44 19.10
C GLN A 209 55.82 -83.77 19.61
N GLU A 210 55.87 -82.47 19.90
CA GLU A 210 54.68 -81.68 20.24
C GLU A 210 54.05 -81.11 18.97
N LEU A 211 52.74 -81.33 18.81
CA LEU A 211 51.93 -80.85 17.70
C LEU A 211 50.80 -79.97 18.23
N LYS A 212 50.60 -78.82 17.58
CA LYS A 212 49.43 -77.97 17.72
C LYS A 212 48.29 -78.58 16.93
N LEU A 213 47.24 -79.03 17.60
CA LEU A 213 46.03 -79.53 16.96
C LEU A 213 44.98 -78.42 16.98
N PRO A 214 44.32 -78.09 15.86
CA PRO A 214 43.24 -77.12 15.88
C PRO A 214 42.07 -77.67 16.71
N ASN A 215 41.46 -76.81 17.53
CA ASN A 215 40.25 -77.13 18.28
C ASN A 215 39.01 -77.16 17.39
#